data_AF-A0A7C0ZRY6-F1
#
_entry.id   AF-A0A7C0ZRY6-F1
#
_cell.length_a   1.000
_cell.length_b   1.000
_cell.length_c   1.000
_cell.angle_alpha   90.00
_cell.angle_beta   90.00
_cell.angle_gamma   90.00
#
_symmetry.space_group_name_H-M   'P 1'
#
loop_
_entity.id
_entity.type
_entity.pdbx_description
1 polymer ?
#
loop_
_entity_poly.entity_id
_entity_poly.type
_entity_poly.pdbx_seq_one_letter_code
_entity_poly.pdbx_strand_id
1 'polypeptide(L)'
;MDQLKPKQSLKKFNLTFLPFDVTVKVTEGTTILEAIRKINLPLKASCGGRGTCGDCLVKVLSGNYQVNPSAALPANLINRNYTLACQTKVKDNLCVQLPQFEELKIKTVHDYNFFDNNKENLSGHFELSPPVKKIKLNLPKPSLKDNYSDLKRLQRELQKAIGRQKIFCEYSVLKKLASTIRQSQGKISVVLSTLESLPTIIDIETTNERFGLYGLAIDIGTTTVVLHLVDLENGEIVDTTFTYNPQLKCGEDIISRINYSLKPG
;
A
#
# COMPACT_ATOMS: atom_id res chain seq x y z
N MET A 1 -59.48 -14.49 -8.23
CA MET A 1 -58.52 -15.60 -8.12
C MET A 1 -57.41 -15.35 -9.13
N ASP A 2 -56.50 -14.43 -8.81
CA ASP A 2 -55.29 -14.21 -9.60
C ASP A 2 -54.21 -15.15 -9.10
N GLN A 3 -53.88 -16.15 -9.92
CA GLN A 3 -52.84 -17.11 -9.63
C GLN A 3 -51.47 -16.41 -9.71
N LEU A 4 -50.88 -16.20 -8.54
CA LEU A 4 -49.47 -15.83 -8.39
C LEU A 4 -48.60 -16.89 -9.07
N LYS A 5 -47.98 -16.52 -10.19
CA LYS A 5 -46.95 -17.32 -10.87
C LYS A 5 -45.80 -17.59 -9.88
N PRO A 6 -45.30 -18.84 -9.77
CA PRO A 6 -44.24 -19.18 -8.83
C PRO A 6 -42.94 -18.45 -9.18
N LYS A 7 -42.35 -17.73 -8.22
CA LYS A 7 -41.00 -17.13 -8.32
C LYS A 7 -39.99 -18.26 -8.52
N GLN A 8 -39.56 -18.50 -9.75
CA GLN A 8 -38.46 -19.42 -10.06
C GLN A 8 -37.19 -18.96 -9.31
N SER A 9 -36.63 -19.84 -8.48
CA SER A 9 -35.37 -19.60 -7.80
C SER A 9 -34.24 -19.51 -8.83
N LEU A 10 -33.66 -18.33 -9.00
CA LEU A 10 -32.52 -18.12 -9.90
C LEU A 10 -31.34 -18.98 -9.45
N LYS A 11 -30.80 -19.80 -10.36
CA LYS A 11 -29.61 -20.62 -10.13
C LYS A 11 -28.41 -19.72 -9.80
N LYS A 12 -27.52 -20.20 -8.94
CA LYS A 12 -26.31 -19.49 -8.52
C LYS A 12 -25.06 -20.23 -8.99
N PHE A 13 -24.07 -19.48 -9.45
CA PHE A 13 -22.81 -20.00 -9.98
C PHE A 13 -21.61 -19.29 -9.32
N ASN A 14 -20.47 -19.96 -9.34
CA ASN A 14 -19.19 -19.45 -8.86
C ASN A 14 -18.36 -18.91 -10.03
N LEU A 15 -17.90 -17.67 -9.90
CA LEU A 15 -17.00 -17.01 -10.83
C LEU A 15 -15.64 -16.84 -10.17
N THR A 16 -14.62 -17.50 -10.71
CA THR A 16 -13.23 -17.40 -10.25
C THR A 16 -12.46 -16.46 -11.18
N PHE A 17 -11.72 -15.52 -10.61
CA PHE A 17 -10.97 -14.50 -11.37
C PHE A 17 -9.47 -14.66 -11.18
N LEU A 18 -8.78 -14.94 -12.28
CA LEU A 18 -7.32 -14.98 -12.34
C LEU A 18 -6.75 -13.62 -12.82
N PRO A 19 -5.55 -13.22 -12.37
CA PRO A 19 -4.63 -13.97 -11.49
C PRO A 19 -4.88 -13.80 -9.98
N PHE A 20 -5.96 -13.10 -9.57
CA PHE A 20 -6.20 -12.74 -8.17
C PHE A 20 -6.68 -13.91 -7.29
N ASP A 21 -7.04 -15.04 -7.89
CA ASP A 21 -7.60 -16.23 -7.23
C ASP A 21 -8.82 -15.93 -6.34
N VAL A 22 -9.64 -14.94 -6.76
CA VAL A 22 -10.85 -14.54 -6.03
C VAL A 22 -12.07 -15.20 -6.66
N THR A 23 -12.90 -15.83 -5.83
CA THR A 23 -14.17 -16.43 -6.25
C THR A 23 -15.38 -15.67 -5.71
N VAL A 24 -16.36 -15.37 -6.57
CA VAL A 24 -17.63 -14.73 -6.18
C VAL A 24 -18.82 -15.56 -6.60
N LYS A 25 -19.85 -15.61 -5.74
CA LYS A 25 -21.12 -16.25 -6.05
C LYS A 25 -22.10 -15.24 -6.65
N VAL A 26 -22.60 -15.54 -7.85
CA VAL A 26 -23.52 -14.69 -8.63
C VAL A 26 -24.74 -15.47 -9.10
N THR A 27 -25.81 -14.76 -9.42
CA THR A 27 -27.01 -15.36 -10.02
C THR A 27 -26.82 -15.55 -11.52
N GLU A 28 -27.50 -16.53 -12.10
CA GLU A 28 -27.58 -16.69 -13.55
C GLU A 28 -27.98 -15.38 -14.24
N GLY A 29 -27.30 -15.04 -15.34
CA GLY A 29 -27.57 -13.84 -16.11
C GLY A 29 -26.83 -12.58 -15.65
N THR A 30 -26.21 -12.58 -14.47
CA THR A 30 -25.29 -11.50 -14.05
C THR A 30 -24.13 -11.38 -15.05
N THR A 31 -23.72 -10.17 -15.36
CA THR A 31 -22.57 -9.96 -16.27
C THR A 31 -21.25 -10.17 -15.55
N ILE A 32 -20.21 -10.54 -16.29
CA ILE A 32 -18.85 -10.65 -15.72
C ILE A 32 -18.41 -9.29 -15.14
N LEU A 33 -18.73 -8.16 -15.80
CA LEU A 33 -18.39 -6.83 -15.29
C LEU A 33 -19.08 -6.50 -13.95
N GLU A 34 -20.35 -6.86 -13.79
CA GLU A 34 -21.06 -6.70 -12.51
C GLU A 34 -20.43 -7.55 -11.40
N ALA A 35 -20.06 -8.79 -11.72
CA ALA A 35 -19.39 -9.69 -10.79
C ALA A 35 -18.04 -9.10 -10.33
N ILE A 36 -17.22 -8.62 -11.27
CA ILE A 36 -15.93 -7.94 -11.01
C ILE A 36 -16.11 -6.72 -10.12
N ARG A 37 -17.10 -5.85 -10.42
CA ARG A 37 -17.40 -4.66 -9.62
C ARG A 37 -17.80 -5.01 -8.19
N LYS A 38 -18.57 -6.08 -7.99
CA LYS A 38 -19.02 -6.53 -6.66
C LYS A 38 -17.86 -6.91 -5.74
N ILE A 39 -16.79 -7.49 -6.29
CA ILE A 39 -15.57 -7.85 -5.55
C ILE A 39 -14.44 -6.85 -5.74
N ASN A 40 -14.70 -5.70 -6.36
CA ASN A 40 -13.74 -4.62 -6.57
C ASN A 40 -12.46 -5.03 -7.32
N LEU A 41 -12.56 -5.99 -8.26
CA LEU A 41 -11.41 -6.33 -9.09
C LEU A 41 -11.17 -5.27 -10.17
N PRO A 42 -9.91 -4.99 -10.53
CA PRO A 42 -9.58 -3.97 -11.50
C PRO A 42 -9.85 -4.48 -12.93
N LEU A 43 -10.78 -3.83 -13.64
CA LEU A 43 -11.03 -4.01 -15.07
C LEU A 43 -11.50 -2.69 -15.68
N LYS A 44 -10.86 -2.24 -16.76
CA LYS A 44 -11.25 -1.02 -17.47
C LYS A 44 -12.63 -1.17 -18.10
N ALA A 45 -13.44 -0.12 -18.02
CA ALA A 45 -14.79 -0.11 -18.59
C ALA A 45 -15.27 1.32 -18.94
N SER A 46 -14.53 2.04 -19.78
CA SER A 46 -14.75 3.48 -20.07
C SER A 46 -16.15 3.80 -20.59
N CYS A 47 -16.77 2.89 -21.35
CA CYS A 47 -18.14 3.08 -21.84
C CYS A 47 -19.24 2.77 -20.80
N GLY A 48 -18.88 2.45 -19.56
CA GLY A 48 -19.84 2.10 -18.50
C GLY A 48 -20.56 0.76 -18.68
N GLY A 49 -20.22 -0.01 -19.71
CA GLY A 49 -20.84 -1.32 -20.01
C GLY A 49 -21.68 -1.37 -21.28
N ARG A 50 -21.67 -0.30 -22.10
CA ARG A 50 -22.39 -0.25 -23.39
C ARG A 50 -21.81 -1.16 -24.49
N GLY A 51 -20.63 -1.74 -24.27
CA GLY A 51 -19.98 -2.63 -25.24
C GLY A 51 -19.39 -1.92 -26.45
N THR A 52 -19.12 -0.61 -26.39
CA THR A 52 -18.64 0.18 -27.55
C THR A 52 -17.14 0.48 -27.53
N CYS A 53 -16.47 0.36 -26.38
CA CYS A 53 -15.05 0.73 -26.22
C CYS A 53 -14.06 -0.43 -26.37
N GLY A 54 -14.46 -1.66 -26.04
CA GLY A 54 -13.55 -2.81 -26.01
C GLY A 54 -12.71 -2.96 -24.72
N ASP A 55 -12.64 -1.95 -23.86
CA ASP A 55 -11.73 -1.91 -22.69
C ASP A 55 -11.93 -3.04 -21.68
N CYS A 56 -13.16 -3.53 -21.52
CA CYS A 56 -13.49 -4.59 -20.57
C CYS A 56 -13.20 -6.00 -21.11
N LEU A 57 -12.19 -6.13 -21.98
CA LEU A 57 -11.79 -7.38 -22.60
C LEU A 57 -11.28 -8.34 -21.52
N VAL A 58 -11.81 -9.56 -21.50
CA VAL A 58 -11.40 -10.65 -20.60
C VAL A 58 -11.33 -11.95 -21.38
N LYS A 59 -10.60 -12.93 -20.86
CA LYS A 59 -10.55 -14.28 -21.43
C LYS A 59 -11.29 -15.26 -20.54
N VAL A 60 -12.21 -16.03 -21.09
CA VAL A 60 -12.86 -17.12 -20.34
C VAL A 60 -12.06 -18.40 -20.54
N LEU A 61 -11.58 -18.98 -19.45
CA LEU A 61 -10.77 -20.19 -19.46
C LEU A 61 -11.62 -21.46 -19.40
N SER A 62 -12.73 -21.41 -18.65
CA SER A 62 -13.64 -22.55 -18.51
C SER A 62 -15.06 -22.11 -18.19
N GLY A 63 -16.01 -22.97 -18.53
CA GLY A 63 -17.43 -22.84 -18.24
C GLY A 63 -18.25 -22.20 -19.36
N ASN A 64 -19.58 -22.24 -19.22
CA ASN A 64 -20.51 -21.78 -20.24
C ASN A 64 -21.02 -20.36 -19.95
N TYR A 65 -21.09 -19.55 -21.00
CA TYR A 65 -21.50 -18.16 -20.94
C TYR A 65 -22.30 -17.76 -22.17
N GLN A 66 -23.06 -16.68 -22.05
CA GLN A 66 -23.81 -16.08 -23.16
C GLN A 66 -23.23 -14.70 -23.48
N VAL A 67 -22.87 -14.46 -24.74
CA VAL A 67 -22.32 -13.18 -25.19
C VAL A 67 -23.35 -12.44 -26.02
N ASN A 68 -23.51 -11.15 -25.76
CA ASN A 68 -24.15 -10.23 -26.70
C ASN A 68 -23.09 -9.74 -27.71
N PRO A 69 -23.34 -9.85 -29.03
CA PRO A 69 -22.40 -9.38 -30.04
C PRO A 69 -22.05 -7.90 -29.86
N SER A 70 -20.80 -7.55 -30.12
CA SER A 70 -20.32 -6.17 -30.12
C SER A 70 -19.33 -5.97 -31.26
N ALA A 71 -19.46 -4.84 -31.96
CA ALA A 71 -18.51 -4.42 -33.00
C ALA A 71 -17.10 -4.11 -32.44
N ALA A 72 -16.99 -3.86 -31.13
CA ALA A 72 -15.72 -3.58 -30.47
C ALA A 72 -14.87 -4.84 -30.20
N LEU A 73 -15.38 -6.04 -30.49
CA LEU A 73 -14.65 -7.30 -30.32
C LEU A 73 -14.39 -7.95 -31.68
N PRO A 74 -13.16 -7.88 -32.21
CA PRO A 74 -12.84 -8.49 -33.49
C PRO A 74 -12.87 -10.03 -33.43
N ALA A 75 -13.24 -10.66 -34.55
CA ALA A 75 -13.52 -12.09 -34.63
C ALA A 75 -12.32 -12.99 -34.25
N ASN A 76 -11.09 -12.53 -34.47
CA ASN A 76 -9.86 -13.24 -34.10
C ASN A 76 -9.73 -13.45 -32.57
N LEU A 77 -10.22 -12.50 -31.77
CA LEU A 77 -10.21 -12.59 -30.32
C LEU A 77 -11.31 -13.52 -29.80
N ILE A 78 -12.48 -13.51 -30.44
CA ILE A 78 -13.60 -14.42 -30.13
C ILE A 78 -13.13 -15.88 -30.24
N ASN A 79 -12.43 -16.23 -31.32
CA ASN A 79 -11.88 -17.58 -31.56
C ASN A 79 -10.85 -18.03 -30.50
N ARG A 80 -10.31 -17.10 -29.71
CA ARG A 80 -9.36 -17.36 -28.62
C ARG A 80 -10.02 -17.30 -27.23
N ASN A 81 -11.35 -17.38 -27.18
CA ASN A 81 -12.18 -17.28 -25.96
C ASN A 81 -12.07 -15.93 -25.24
N TYR A 82 -11.74 -14.85 -25.97
CA TYR A 82 -11.88 -13.50 -25.42
C TYR A 82 -13.30 -13.00 -25.60
N THR A 83 -13.75 -12.22 -24.63
CA THR A 83 -15.08 -11.62 -24.61
C THR A 83 -15.06 -10.28 -23.89
N LEU A 84 -16.11 -9.48 -24.06
CA LEU A 84 -16.30 -8.25 -23.29
C LEU A 84 -17.04 -8.58 -21.99
N ALA A 85 -16.42 -8.30 -20.84
CA ALA A 85 -17.01 -8.59 -19.53
C ALA A 85 -18.38 -7.94 -19.34
N CYS A 86 -18.61 -6.76 -19.95
CA CYS A 86 -19.90 -6.06 -19.88
C CYS A 86 -21.01 -6.68 -20.72
N GLN A 87 -20.67 -7.44 -21.76
CA GLN A 87 -21.62 -8.08 -22.67
C GLN A 87 -21.72 -9.59 -22.49
N THR A 88 -21.06 -10.13 -21.45
CA THR A 88 -21.01 -11.56 -21.18
C THR A 88 -21.79 -11.89 -19.93
N LYS A 89 -22.83 -12.70 -20.07
CA LYS A 89 -23.70 -13.18 -19.00
C LYS A 89 -23.32 -14.60 -18.58
N VAL A 90 -23.38 -14.83 -17.27
CA VAL A 90 -23.03 -16.10 -16.64
C VAL A 90 -24.15 -17.13 -16.84
N LYS A 91 -23.79 -18.34 -17.30
CA LYS A 91 -24.69 -19.49 -17.46
C LYS A 91 -24.26 -20.73 -16.69
N ASP A 92 -23.02 -20.77 -16.22
CA ASP A 92 -22.44 -21.85 -15.42
C ASP A 92 -21.31 -21.29 -14.53
N ASN A 93 -20.64 -22.14 -13.75
CA ASN A 93 -19.41 -21.77 -13.06
C ASN A 93 -18.34 -21.37 -14.09
N LEU A 94 -17.74 -20.18 -13.92
CA LEU A 94 -16.76 -19.65 -14.86
C LEU A 94 -15.39 -19.46 -14.20
N CYS A 95 -14.33 -19.74 -14.95
CA CYS A 95 -12.99 -19.24 -14.67
C CYS A 95 -12.65 -18.16 -15.69
N VAL A 96 -12.40 -16.95 -15.22
CA VAL A 96 -12.16 -15.77 -16.05
C VAL A 96 -10.76 -15.24 -15.77
N GLN A 97 -9.93 -15.16 -16.80
CA GLN A 97 -8.67 -14.45 -16.76
C GLN A 97 -8.91 -12.99 -17.11
N LEU A 98 -8.69 -12.11 -16.14
CA LEU A 98 -8.59 -10.69 -16.39
C LEU A 98 -7.36 -10.43 -17.26
N PRO A 99 -7.38 -9.40 -18.13
CA PRO A 99 -6.19 -9.03 -18.86
C PRO A 99 -5.09 -8.86 -17.82
N GLN A 100 -4.02 -9.64 -17.96
CA GLN A 100 -2.85 -9.42 -17.13
C GLN A 100 -2.52 -7.95 -17.35
N PHE A 101 -2.47 -7.16 -16.30
CA PHE A 101 -1.83 -5.84 -16.32
C PHE A 101 -0.31 -5.99 -16.55
N GLU A 102 0.09 -6.97 -17.38
CA GLU A 102 1.44 -7.31 -17.75
C GLU A 102 2.10 -6.21 -18.57
N GLU A 103 1.32 -5.38 -19.26
CA GLU A 103 1.85 -4.14 -19.84
C GLU A 103 2.19 -3.06 -18.79
N LEU A 104 1.75 -3.20 -17.53
CA LEU A 104 2.21 -2.39 -16.40
C LEU A 104 3.28 -3.09 -15.54
N LYS A 105 3.60 -4.36 -15.83
CA LYS A 105 4.78 -5.02 -15.24
C LYS A 105 6.10 -4.53 -15.88
N ILE A 106 6.04 -3.84 -17.02
CA ILE A 106 7.21 -3.32 -17.75
C ILE A 106 7.40 -1.83 -17.42
N LYS A 107 7.83 -1.53 -16.19
CA LYS A 107 8.72 -0.42 -15.85
C LYS A 107 9.04 -0.37 -14.37
N THR A 108 8.08 -0.59 -13.48
CA THR A 108 8.29 -0.37 -12.03
C THR A 108 8.92 -1.54 -11.28
N VAL A 109 8.74 -2.79 -11.72
CA VAL A 109 9.34 -3.97 -11.04
C VAL A 109 10.70 -4.36 -11.65
N HIS A 110 10.93 -4.08 -12.93
CA HIS A 110 12.25 -4.27 -13.55
C HIS A 110 13.31 -3.26 -13.07
N ASP A 111 12.89 -2.14 -12.48
CA ASP A 111 13.82 -1.14 -11.94
C ASP A 111 14.43 -1.51 -10.58
N TYR A 112 13.97 -2.57 -9.91
CA TYR A 112 14.65 -3.06 -8.70
C TYR A 112 16.09 -3.49 -9.04
N ASN A 113 16.22 -4.29 -10.10
CA ASN A 113 17.52 -4.66 -10.64
C ASN A 113 18.23 -3.46 -11.29
N PHE A 114 17.53 -2.46 -11.80
CA PHE A 114 18.20 -1.27 -12.34
C PHE A 114 18.90 -0.49 -11.22
N PHE A 115 18.23 -0.21 -10.10
CA PHE A 115 18.85 0.48 -8.96
C PHE A 115 19.92 -0.35 -8.28
N ASP A 116 19.71 -1.65 -8.05
CA ASP A 116 20.74 -2.51 -7.45
C ASP A 116 21.94 -2.71 -8.39
N ASN A 117 21.72 -2.96 -9.69
CA ASN A 117 22.82 -3.17 -10.64
C ASN A 117 23.55 -1.88 -11.04
N ASN A 118 22.94 -0.70 -10.83
CA ASN A 118 23.55 0.60 -11.12
C ASN A 118 23.81 1.41 -9.85
N LYS A 119 23.68 0.84 -8.65
CA LYS A 119 23.89 1.54 -7.38
C LYS A 119 25.26 2.21 -7.36
N GLU A 120 26.29 1.45 -7.75
CA GLU A 120 27.68 1.91 -7.86
C GLU A 120 27.90 2.94 -8.98
N ASN A 121 27.09 2.92 -10.04
CA ASN A 121 27.18 3.84 -11.17
C ASN A 121 26.35 5.12 -10.99
N LEU A 122 25.35 5.10 -10.10
CA LEU A 122 24.45 6.23 -9.80
C LEU A 122 24.91 7.02 -8.57
N SER A 123 25.76 6.45 -7.71
CA SER A 123 26.08 7.03 -6.41
C SER A 123 27.47 7.66 -6.34
N GLY A 124 27.52 8.95 -6.02
CA GLY A 124 28.65 9.51 -5.28
C GLY A 124 28.72 8.92 -3.87
N HIS A 125 29.81 9.17 -3.14
CA HIS A 125 29.86 8.83 -1.72
C HIS A 125 28.80 9.65 -0.95
N PHE A 126 27.75 8.98 -0.46
CA PHE A 126 26.72 9.60 0.38
C PHE A 126 26.91 9.16 1.83
N GLU A 127 26.95 10.12 2.75
CA GLU A 127 26.87 9.83 4.18
C GLU A 127 25.41 9.61 4.58
N LEU A 128 25.12 8.48 5.23
CA LEU A 128 23.81 8.19 5.77
C LEU A 128 23.49 9.15 6.91
N SER A 129 22.53 10.06 6.67
CA SER A 129 22.01 10.96 7.69
C SER A 129 20.48 10.90 7.71
N PRO A 130 19.89 9.81 8.21
CA PRO A 130 18.45 9.69 8.31
C PRO A 130 17.88 10.76 9.25
N PRO A 131 16.66 11.26 8.99
CA PRO A 131 16.04 12.30 9.80
C PRO A 131 15.58 11.79 11.17
N VAL A 132 15.51 10.48 11.37
CA VAL A 132 15.27 9.86 12.68
C VAL A 132 16.49 9.03 13.04
N LYS A 133 16.99 9.18 14.27
CA LYS A 133 18.20 8.50 14.76
C LYS A 133 17.96 7.90 16.15
N LYS A 134 18.54 6.73 16.38
CA LYS A 134 18.59 6.10 17.71
C LYS A 134 19.94 6.37 18.36
N ILE A 135 19.95 7.05 19.50
CA ILE A 135 21.17 7.46 20.21
C ILE A 135 21.22 6.78 21.57
N LYS A 136 22.24 5.94 21.79
CA LYS A 136 22.49 5.27 23.06
C LYS A 136 23.14 6.26 24.04
N LEU A 137 22.58 6.37 25.24
CA LEU A 137 23.06 7.26 26.29
C LEU A 137 23.19 6.53 27.63
N ASN A 138 24.13 7.00 28.44
CA ASN A 138 24.28 6.58 29.82
C ASN A 138 24.08 7.79 30.75
N LEU A 139 22.91 7.88 31.38
CA LEU A 139 22.58 9.02 32.25
C LEU A 139 23.19 8.84 33.64
N PRO A 140 23.80 9.89 34.21
CA PRO A 140 24.29 9.83 35.58
C PRO A 140 23.13 9.64 36.58
N LYS A 141 23.39 8.83 37.61
CA LYS A 141 22.44 8.62 38.71
C LYS A 141 22.15 9.95 39.41
N PRO A 142 20.89 10.17 39.87
CA PRO A 142 20.58 11.37 40.63
C PRO A 142 21.39 11.37 41.93
N SER A 143 21.88 12.54 42.33
CA SER A 143 22.59 12.71 43.60
C SER A 143 22.21 14.05 44.22
N LEU A 144 22.53 14.26 45.50
CA LEU A 144 22.33 15.56 46.15
C LEU A 144 23.10 16.70 45.46
N LYS A 145 24.20 16.39 44.75
CA LYS A 145 24.99 17.34 43.97
C LYS A 145 24.42 17.59 42.56
N ASP A 146 23.60 16.67 42.04
CA ASP A 146 22.98 16.73 40.71
C ASP A 146 21.50 16.36 40.83
N ASN A 147 20.71 17.32 41.32
CA ASN A 147 19.28 17.19 41.64
C ASN A 147 18.35 17.64 40.49
N TYR A 148 18.90 17.80 39.28
CA TYR A 148 18.11 18.17 38.11
C TYR A 148 17.09 17.09 37.72
N SER A 149 15.99 17.53 37.10
CA SER A 149 14.94 16.63 36.60
C SER A 149 15.48 15.63 35.57
N ASP A 150 14.79 14.51 35.42
CA ASP A 150 15.11 13.48 34.43
C ASP A 150 15.22 14.07 33.02
N LEU A 151 14.29 14.95 32.65
CA LEU A 151 14.30 15.65 31.37
C LEU A 151 15.54 16.52 31.18
N LYS A 152 15.91 17.31 32.20
CA LYS A 152 17.06 18.22 32.10
C LYS A 152 18.37 17.43 31.99
N ARG A 153 18.49 16.32 32.73
CA ARG A 153 19.65 15.42 32.67
C ARG A 153 19.74 14.72 31.32
N LEU A 154 18.61 14.24 30.79
CA LEU A 154 18.53 13.67 29.45
C LEU A 154 18.97 14.67 28.38
N GLN A 155 18.38 15.87 28.38
CA GLN A 155 18.74 16.93 27.44
C GLN A 155 20.22 17.27 27.53
N ARG A 156 20.78 17.42 28.74
CA ARG A 156 22.20 17.73 28.94
C ARG A 156 23.12 16.69 28.32
N GLU A 157 22.87 15.40 28.55
CA GLU A 157 23.71 14.33 27.98
C GLU A 157 23.51 14.19 26.46
N LEU A 158 22.28 14.36 25.98
CA LEU A 158 22.00 14.31 24.54
C LEU A 158 22.62 15.52 23.80
N GLN A 159 22.58 16.73 24.37
CA GLN A 159 23.21 17.93 23.82
C GLN A 159 24.73 17.74 23.64
N LYS A 160 25.41 17.09 24.59
CA LYS A 160 26.83 16.74 24.46
C LYS A 160 27.05 15.76 23.31
N ALA A 161 26.17 14.77 23.15
CA ALA A 161 26.30 13.76 22.10
C ALA A 161 26.09 14.31 20.69
N ILE A 162 25.19 15.30 20.50
CA ILE A 162 24.82 15.82 19.18
C ILE A 162 25.37 17.22 18.86
N GLY A 163 26.01 17.89 19.82
CA GLY A 163 26.57 19.23 19.62
C GLY A 163 25.54 20.35 19.38
N ARG A 164 24.27 20.17 19.77
CA ARG A 164 23.20 21.16 19.58
C ARG A 164 22.70 21.72 20.91
N GLN A 165 22.29 22.99 20.90
CA GLN A 165 21.95 23.71 22.13
C GLN A 165 20.50 23.53 22.60
N LYS A 166 19.54 23.25 21.72
CA LYS A 166 18.13 23.13 22.10
C LYS A 166 17.51 21.85 21.53
N ILE A 167 16.86 21.10 22.40
CA ILE A 167 16.23 19.82 22.10
C ILE A 167 14.85 19.80 22.75
N PHE A 168 13.82 19.51 21.97
CA PHE A 168 12.47 19.32 22.48
C PHE A 168 12.22 17.88 22.88
N CYS A 169 11.23 17.67 23.73
CA CYS A 169 10.79 16.35 24.15
C CYS A 169 9.28 16.31 24.03
N GLU A 170 8.75 15.30 23.34
CA GLU A 170 7.32 15.09 23.28
C GLU A 170 6.76 14.72 24.66
N TYR A 171 5.51 15.09 24.88
CA TYR A 171 4.81 14.79 26.12
C TYR A 171 4.59 13.28 26.33
N SER A 172 4.42 12.51 25.25
CA SER A 172 4.37 11.05 25.23
C SER A 172 5.59 10.44 25.93
N VAL A 173 6.78 10.96 25.63
CA VAL A 173 8.05 10.54 26.23
C VAL A 173 8.12 10.91 27.71
N LEU A 174 7.70 12.14 28.06
CA LEU A 174 7.73 12.61 29.47
C LEU A 174 6.95 11.70 30.41
N LYS A 175 5.85 11.08 29.95
CA LYS A 175 5.03 10.15 30.75
C LYS A 175 5.80 8.91 31.20
N LYS A 176 6.69 8.37 30.36
CA LYS A 176 7.46 7.15 30.65
C LYS A 176 8.92 7.38 30.99
N LEU A 177 9.43 8.59 30.76
CA LEU A 177 10.83 8.97 30.95
C LEU A 177 11.40 8.51 32.29
N ALA A 178 10.70 8.83 33.37
CA ALA A 178 11.15 8.55 34.72
C ALA A 178 11.28 7.04 35.00
N SER A 179 10.26 6.26 34.66
CA SER A 179 10.27 4.81 34.85
C SER A 179 11.33 4.15 33.98
N THR A 180 11.44 4.53 32.71
CA THR A 180 12.42 3.96 31.77
C THR A 180 13.85 4.16 32.24
N ILE A 181 14.21 5.38 32.69
CA ILE A 181 15.56 5.67 33.23
C ILE A 181 15.87 4.82 34.47
N ARG A 182 14.91 4.67 35.38
CA ARG A 182 15.10 3.92 36.63
C ARG A 182 15.26 2.42 36.36
N GLN A 183 14.39 1.86 35.51
CA GLN A 183 14.42 0.45 35.12
C GLN A 183 15.73 0.07 34.44
N SER A 184 16.26 0.93 33.57
CA SER A 184 17.52 0.67 32.85
C SER A 184 18.78 1.14 33.59
N GLN A 185 18.65 1.61 34.83
CA GLN A 185 19.75 2.18 35.62
C GLN A 185 20.54 3.28 34.87
N GLY A 186 19.84 4.08 34.06
CA GLY A 186 20.41 5.17 33.25
C GLY A 186 20.87 4.77 31.85
N LYS A 187 20.90 3.47 31.50
CA LYS A 187 21.30 2.99 30.16
C LYS A 187 20.11 2.96 29.21
N ILE A 188 19.92 4.01 28.43
CA ILE A 188 18.74 4.19 27.58
C ILE A 188 19.12 4.38 26.11
N SER A 189 18.15 4.16 25.22
CA SER A 189 18.21 4.57 23.83
C SER A 189 17.17 5.68 23.61
N VAL A 190 17.57 6.77 22.98
CA VAL A 190 16.69 7.89 22.63
C VAL A 190 16.42 7.87 21.15
N VAL A 191 15.15 7.97 20.75
CA VAL A 191 14.75 8.16 19.36
C VAL A 191 14.57 9.67 19.12
N LEU A 192 15.45 10.22 18.30
CA LEU A 192 15.53 11.64 17.98
C LEU A 192 15.07 11.89 16.55
N SER A 193 14.09 12.75 16.37
CA SER A 193 13.67 13.26 15.06
C SER A 193 14.27 14.63 14.78
N THR A 194 14.76 14.83 13.56
CA THR A 194 15.25 16.10 13.02
C THR A 194 14.44 16.53 11.80
N LEU A 195 13.22 16.01 11.62
CA LEU A 195 12.29 16.45 10.58
C LEU A 195 11.83 17.90 10.81
N GLU A 196 11.64 18.24 12.08
CA GLU A 196 11.25 19.59 12.51
C GLU A 196 12.46 20.52 12.60
N SER A 197 12.18 21.83 12.64
CA SER A 197 13.21 22.89 12.79
C SER A 197 14.17 22.67 13.97
N LEU A 198 13.70 22.02 15.03
CA LEU A 198 14.49 21.69 16.22
C LEU A 198 14.45 20.18 16.49
N PRO A 199 15.59 19.57 16.89
CA PRO A 199 15.63 18.16 17.26
C PRO A 199 14.63 17.86 18.36
N THR A 200 13.81 16.84 18.14
CA THR A 200 12.73 16.46 19.06
C THR A 200 12.88 15.00 19.44
N ILE A 201 12.95 14.76 20.75
CA ILE A 201 12.89 13.42 21.33
C ILE A 201 11.46 12.93 21.19
N ILE A 202 11.27 11.95 20.31
CA ILE A 202 9.97 11.35 20.00
C ILE A 202 9.78 10.02 20.72
N ASP A 203 10.86 9.34 21.11
CA ASP A 203 10.76 8.15 21.96
C ASP A 203 11.97 7.89 22.86
N ILE A 204 11.77 7.03 23.88
CA ILE A 204 12.79 6.50 24.79
C ILE A 204 12.54 5.01 25.07
N GLU A 205 13.62 4.23 24.95
CA GLU A 205 13.62 2.78 25.11
C GLU A 205 14.70 2.33 26.11
N THR A 206 14.53 1.14 26.67
CA THR A 206 15.62 0.47 27.39
C THR A 206 16.60 -0.16 26.38
N THR A 207 17.87 -0.27 26.75
CA THR A 207 18.93 -0.78 25.86
C THR A 207 18.78 -2.25 25.43
N ASN A 208 17.80 -2.97 25.97
CA ASN A 208 17.53 -4.38 25.66
C ASN A 208 16.42 -4.59 24.61
N GLU A 209 15.80 -3.53 24.10
CA GLU A 209 14.77 -3.69 23.06
C GLU A 209 15.39 -4.00 21.70
N ARG A 210 14.84 -5.03 21.03
CA ARG A 210 15.42 -5.71 19.87
C ARG A 210 15.04 -5.10 18.52
N PHE A 211 14.17 -4.11 18.47
CA PHE A 211 13.67 -3.60 17.20
C PHE A 211 14.62 -2.54 16.63
N GLY A 212 15.07 -2.79 15.41
CA GLY A 212 15.85 -1.84 14.60
C GLY A 212 15.04 -0.59 14.27
N LEU A 213 15.72 0.44 13.77
CA LEU A 213 15.09 1.69 13.35
C LEU A 213 14.81 1.62 11.84
N TYR A 214 13.53 1.53 11.45
CA TYR A 214 13.13 1.41 10.05
C TYR A 214 12.37 2.64 9.56
N GLY A 215 12.41 2.85 8.25
CA GLY A 215 11.63 3.85 7.53
C GLY A 215 10.87 3.21 6.37
N LEU A 216 9.84 3.90 5.89
CA LEU A 216 9.10 3.52 4.69
C LEU A 216 9.29 4.60 3.62
N ALA A 217 9.79 4.21 2.45
CA ALA A 217 9.73 5.05 1.26
C ALA A 217 8.52 4.62 0.44
N ILE A 218 7.59 5.56 0.19
CA ILE A 218 6.31 5.28 -0.46
C ILE A 218 6.21 6.11 -1.74
N ASP A 219 6.11 5.43 -2.88
CA ASP A 219 5.79 6.06 -4.17
C ASP A 219 4.31 5.85 -4.48
N ILE A 220 3.56 6.96 -4.58
CA ILE A 220 2.13 6.96 -4.83
C ILE A 220 1.89 7.40 -6.28
N GLY A 221 1.97 6.44 -7.19
CA GLY A 221 1.58 6.61 -8.59
C GLY A 221 0.06 6.63 -8.77
N THR A 222 -0.39 7.07 -9.94
CA THR A 222 -1.82 7.04 -10.30
C THR A 222 -2.33 5.60 -10.40
N THR A 223 -1.54 4.67 -10.93
CA THR A 223 -1.93 3.27 -11.12
C THR A 223 -1.42 2.34 -10.03
N THR A 224 -0.22 2.60 -9.52
CA THR A 224 0.49 1.73 -8.56
C THR A 224 0.92 2.50 -7.34
N VAL A 225 0.94 1.84 -6.19
CA VAL A 225 1.56 2.33 -4.97
C VAL A 225 2.66 1.35 -4.60
N VAL A 226 3.89 1.84 -4.44
CA VAL A 226 5.08 1.04 -4.11
C VAL A 226 5.56 1.44 -2.73
N LEU A 227 5.95 0.45 -1.91
CA LEU A 227 6.51 0.64 -0.59
C LEU A 227 7.86 -0.08 -0.51
N HIS A 228 8.87 0.63 -0.05
CA HIS A 228 10.16 0.07 0.35
C HIS A 228 10.30 0.20 1.86
N LEU A 229 10.58 -0.93 2.53
CA LEU A 229 11.01 -0.95 3.93
C LEU A 229 12.52 -0.75 3.95
N VAL A 230 12.98 0.29 4.65
CA VAL A 230 14.38 0.69 4.68
C VAL A 230 14.90 0.62 6.11
N ASP A 231 16.03 -0.03 6.34
CA ASP A 231 16.75 0.05 7.60
C ASP A 231 17.50 1.40 7.65
N LEU A 232 17.17 2.23 8.64
CA LEU A 232 17.74 3.58 8.74
C LEU A 232 19.15 3.59 9.34
N GLU A 233 19.64 2.49 9.91
CA GLU A 233 20.99 2.41 10.45
C GLU A 233 22.04 2.21 9.35
N ASN A 234 21.72 1.39 8.34
CA ASN A 234 22.64 1.06 7.25
C ASN A 234 22.13 1.48 5.85
N GLY A 235 20.90 2.00 5.74
CA GLY A 235 20.31 2.45 4.49
C GLY A 235 19.87 1.33 3.53
N GLU A 236 19.86 0.08 3.98
CA GLU A 236 19.49 -1.06 3.15
C GLU A 236 17.97 -1.17 3.00
N ILE A 237 17.53 -1.56 1.79
CA ILE A 237 16.13 -1.90 1.55
C ILE A 237 15.92 -3.34 2.05
N VAL A 238 15.15 -3.48 3.12
CA VAL A 238 14.84 -4.76 3.78
C VAL A 238 13.82 -5.55 2.96
N ASP A 239 12.80 -4.87 2.43
CA ASP A 239 11.74 -5.48 1.63
C ASP A 239 11.09 -4.44 0.71
N THR A 240 10.43 -4.93 -0.34
CA THR A 240 9.68 -4.10 -1.28
C THR A 240 8.38 -4.77 -1.68
N THR A 241 7.29 -4.02 -1.60
CA THR A 241 5.97 -4.49 -2.02
C THR A 241 5.25 -3.43 -2.84
N PHE A 242 4.28 -3.84 -3.63
CA PHE A 242 3.47 -2.93 -4.42
C PHE A 242 2.02 -3.41 -4.49
N THR A 243 1.13 -2.47 -4.77
CA THR A 243 -0.28 -2.75 -5.02
C THR A 243 -0.85 -1.76 -6.05
N TYR A 244 -2.03 -2.05 -6.59
CA TYR A 244 -2.75 -1.07 -7.40
C TYR A 244 -3.29 0.05 -6.53
N ASN A 245 -3.23 1.28 -7.03
CA ASN A 245 -3.79 2.43 -6.34
C ASN A 245 -5.31 2.26 -6.19
N PRO A 246 -5.85 2.16 -4.96
CA PRO A 246 -7.29 1.97 -4.75
C PRO A 246 -8.17 3.11 -5.29
N GLN A 247 -7.59 4.29 -5.53
CA GLN A 247 -8.26 5.43 -6.13
C GLN A 247 -8.67 5.22 -7.60
N LEU A 248 -8.24 4.13 -8.24
CA LEU A 248 -8.75 3.72 -9.56
C LEU A 248 -10.28 3.60 -9.59
N LYS A 249 -10.92 3.31 -8.45
CA LYS A 249 -12.39 3.28 -8.32
C LYS A 249 -13.04 4.66 -8.47
N CYS A 250 -12.31 5.72 -8.16
CA CYS A 250 -12.77 7.10 -8.22
C CYS A 250 -12.43 7.76 -9.56
N GLY A 251 -11.49 7.20 -10.32
CA GLY A 251 -11.06 7.74 -11.60
C GLY A 251 -9.77 7.09 -12.09
N GLU A 252 -9.68 6.87 -13.40
CA GLU A 252 -8.53 6.22 -14.04
C GLU A 252 -7.34 7.18 -14.20
N ASP A 253 -7.61 8.49 -14.25
CA ASP A 253 -6.63 9.57 -14.34
C ASP A 253 -6.83 10.63 -13.25
N ILE A 254 -5.89 11.57 -13.15
CA ILE A 254 -5.90 12.62 -12.11
C ILE A 254 -7.14 13.51 -12.21
N ILE A 255 -7.56 13.89 -13.43
CA ILE A 255 -8.69 14.81 -13.64
C ILE A 255 -10.00 14.15 -13.23
N SER A 256 -10.20 12.89 -13.63
CA SER A 256 -11.38 12.12 -13.24
C SER A 256 -11.50 11.97 -11.72
N ARG A 257 -10.38 11.79 -11.00
CA ARG A 257 -10.35 11.75 -9.52
C ARG A 257 -10.67 13.09 -8.87
N ILE A 258 -10.16 14.19 -9.41
CA ILE A 258 -10.50 15.55 -8.94
C ILE A 258 -12.01 15.76 -9.09
N ASN A 259 -12.56 15.47 -10.26
CA ASN A 259 -14.00 15.60 -10.51
C ASN A 259 -14.84 14.68 -9.63
N TYR A 260 -14.38 13.46 -9.33
CA TYR A 260 -15.04 12.55 -8.40
C TYR A 260 -15.10 13.13 -6.98
N SER A 261 -14.02 13.77 -6.51
CA SER A 261 -13.94 14.39 -5.17
C SER A 261 -14.90 15.56 -4.97
N LEU A 262 -15.35 16.20 -6.07
CA LEU A 262 -16.30 17.32 -6.04
C LEU A 262 -17.77 16.87 -5.94
N LYS A 263 -18.04 15.57 -6.01
CA LYS A 263 -19.42 15.06 -5.89
C LYS A 263 -19.89 15.11 -4.42
N PRO A 264 -21.19 15.38 -4.17
CA PRO A 264 -21.77 15.29 -2.83
C PRO A 264 -21.61 13.87 -2.25
N GLY A 265 -21.28 13.79 -0.96
CA GLY A 265 -21.06 12.54 -0.21
C GLY A 265 -22.33 11.90 0.33
#